data_AF-A0AA39HF42-F1
#
_entry.id   AF-A0AA39HF42-F1
#
_cell.length_a   1.000
_cell.length_b   1.000
_cell.length_c   1.000
_cell.angle_alpha   90.00
_cell.angle_beta   90.00
_cell.angle_gamma   90.00
#
_symmetry.space_group_name_H-M   'P 1'
#
loop_
_entity.id
_entity.type
_entity.pdbx_description
1 polymer ?
#
loop_
_entity_poly.entity_id
_entity_poly.type
_entity_poly.pdbx_seq_one_letter_code
_entity_poly.pdbx_strand_id
1 'polypeptide(L)'
;MEVRRHLVVLLPLLFLGLSEGTEALTSRCAFDLIDFDPASLENIRRTTERVVDVTFKARQGLPTGGEVRAFCKETYPQICEVMEVTSDGILDLNENSNFSSTLHISIRGEFLGITELLLECDGEPLELPEYTVRVTRSEHEDYMMGIFNTLAGAFIIFINFLLGTQLEVERIKRIVKFPVGPLTSICVQFLVMPLFGFALAKLIIPDNHKALQLSLFAAACSPGGGKSSFWTIIFDGNLDLSVTMTFTQTVIAIGMMPLWLKFLLGPYFFTERLQIPIEHLCLALGGLIGPVTIGMIAISFNKHLVERLNFVIKAITWCGTVFFTAFAIYVNWYAFFLFKPYVVICACALPWTGYLIAFAVALLARQRHRERITIAIETGVQNLAISALLIITAFPEPERDLALVMTFAIVLVTDKPLILLYGFGWLRRKFCRPTVHQSASQVPINAVMIADGPMKFIDDGASVKTIADRPPTEVKSRV
;
A
#
# COMPACT_ATOMS: atom_id res chain seq x y z
N MET A 1 27.87 30.43 -10.39
CA MET A 1 29.27 30.20 -9.97
C MET A 1 29.27 30.31 -8.45
N GLU A 2 29.55 29.28 -7.66
CA GLU A 2 30.26 28.05 -7.96
C GLU A 2 29.92 27.00 -6.89
N VAL A 3 29.65 25.81 -7.38
CA VAL A 3 29.45 24.57 -6.65
C VAL A 3 30.81 24.06 -6.20
N ARG A 4 30.93 23.59 -4.95
CA ARG A 4 31.81 22.51 -4.43
C ARG A 4 32.50 22.89 -3.11
N ARG A 5 32.09 22.23 -2.03
CA ARG A 5 32.94 21.31 -1.23
C ARG A 5 32.18 20.82 0.01
N HIS A 6 31.44 19.73 -0.16
CA HIS A 6 31.42 18.69 0.85
C HIS A 6 32.72 17.88 0.71
N LEU A 7 33.21 17.33 1.84
CA LEU A 7 34.16 16.22 2.03
C LEU A 7 35.48 16.57 2.78
N VAL A 8 35.36 16.67 4.11
CA VAL A 8 36.36 16.29 5.15
C VAL A 8 35.47 15.94 6.37
N VAL A 9 35.05 14.72 6.66
CA VAL A 9 35.73 13.45 6.95
C VAL A 9 36.75 13.56 8.09
N LEU A 10 36.30 13.09 9.26
CA LEU A 10 37.01 12.40 10.34
C LEU A 10 37.97 13.16 11.26
N LEU A 11 37.64 13.04 12.55
CA LEU A 11 38.46 13.21 13.77
C LEU A 11 38.90 14.64 14.12
N PRO A 12 38.74 15.09 15.39
CA PRO A 12 38.82 14.30 16.65
C PRO A 12 37.58 14.49 17.57
N LEU A 13 36.98 13.55 18.33
CA LEU A 13 37.42 12.28 18.94
C LEU A 13 38.86 12.28 19.44
N LEU A 14 39.19 13.27 20.30
CA LEU A 14 40.38 13.31 21.16
C LEU A 14 40.29 14.49 22.16
N PHE A 15 39.16 14.63 22.84
CA PHE A 15 39.08 15.36 24.12
C PHE A 15 38.50 14.43 25.18
N LEU A 16 39.23 13.34 25.42
CA LEU A 16 39.30 12.65 26.69
C LEU A 16 40.62 13.06 27.33
N GLY A 17 40.57 13.47 28.59
CA GLY A 17 41.77 13.63 29.42
C GLY A 17 42.01 15.06 29.86
N LEU A 18 41.31 15.46 30.93
CA LEU A 18 41.88 16.00 32.17
C LEU A 18 40.80 16.82 32.89
N SER A 19 39.99 16.15 33.70
CA SER A 19 39.47 16.75 34.92
C SER A 19 39.97 15.88 36.06
N GLU A 20 40.86 16.46 36.86
CA GLU A 20 41.48 15.86 38.03
C GLU A 20 40.44 15.54 39.11
N GLY A 21 40.82 14.58 39.96
CA GLY A 21 39.97 13.92 40.94
C GLY A 21 39.24 14.85 41.89
N THR A 22 37.93 14.65 41.95
CA THR A 22 37.18 14.67 43.20
C THR A 22 36.55 13.29 43.33
N GLU A 23 37.09 12.46 44.23
CA GLU A 23 36.44 11.26 44.72
C GLU A 23 35.11 11.66 45.36
N ALA A 24 34.02 11.51 44.61
CA ALA A 24 32.67 11.63 45.11
C ALA A 24 31.96 10.30 44.89
N LEU A 25 32.02 9.41 45.89
CA LEU A 25 31.02 8.39 46.25
C LEU A 25 29.97 8.01 45.16
N THR A 26 30.38 7.42 44.04
CA THR A 26 29.46 6.87 43.02
C THR A 26 29.53 5.35 43.00
N SER A 27 28.93 4.73 44.01
CA SER A 27 28.51 3.32 43.94
C SER A 27 27.34 3.10 44.89
N ARG A 28 26.11 3.46 44.48
CA ARG A 28 24.90 3.30 45.31
C ARG A 28 23.83 2.36 44.73
N CYS A 29 24.00 1.92 43.49
CA CYS A 29 23.09 0.95 42.85
C CYS A 29 23.89 -0.18 42.20
N ALA A 30 24.06 -1.30 42.92
CA ALA A 30 24.57 -2.54 42.34
C ALA A 30 23.52 -3.63 42.52
N PHE A 31 22.77 -3.90 41.45
CA PHE A 31 21.72 -4.91 41.40
C PHE A 31 22.03 -5.96 40.33
N ASP A 32 21.78 -7.23 40.64
CA ASP A 32 21.74 -8.31 39.67
C ASP A 32 20.25 -8.66 39.43
N LEU A 33 19.80 -8.64 38.17
CA LEU A 33 18.43 -9.03 37.80
C LEU A 33 18.22 -10.54 38.05
N ILE A 34 17.14 -10.92 38.73
CA ILE A 34 16.85 -12.33 39.04
C ILE A 34 15.79 -12.90 38.10
N ASP A 35 14.68 -12.20 37.97
CA ASP A 35 13.49 -12.74 37.33
C ASP A 35 12.69 -11.62 36.67
N PHE A 36 12.46 -11.80 35.38
CA PHE A 36 11.66 -10.92 34.55
C PHE A 36 10.96 -11.79 33.52
N ASP A 37 9.63 -11.76 33.50
CA ASP A 37 8.85 -12.43 32.47
C ASP A 37 8.70 -11.52 31.24
N PRO A 38 9.43 -11.74 30.14
CA PRO A 38 9.30 -10.94 28.92
C PRO A 38 7.91 -11.02 28.30
N ALA A 39 7.12 -12.06 28.57
CA ALA A 39 5.76 -12.18 28.05
C ALA A 39 4.81 -11.12 28.64
N SER A 40 5.14 -10.53 29.78
CA SER A 40 4.36 -9.46 30.42
C SER A 40 4.36 -8.16 29.60
N LEU A 41 5.42 -7.90 28.84
CA LEU A 41 5.57 -6.73 27.95
C LEU A 41 5.10 -6.97 26.51
N GLU A 42 4.67 -8.19 26.20
CA GLU A 42 4.09 -8.53 24.91
C GLU A 42 2.58 -8.20 24.87
N ASN A 43 2.13 -7.58 23.77
CA ASN A 43 0.71 -7.34 23.46
C ASN A 43 -0.02 -6.41 24.45
N ILE A 44 0.60 -5.31 24.86
CA ILE A 44 -0.09 -4.25 25.61
C ILE A 44 -1.05 -3.55 24.65
N ARG A 45 -2.36 -3.54 24.93
CA ARG A 45 -3.33 -2.88 24.05
C ARG A 45 -3.29 -1.37 24.28
N ARG A 46 -3.47 -0.59 23.21
CA ARG A 46 -3.59 0.86 23.32
C ARG A 46 -4.71 1.24 24.29
N THR A 47 -4.51 2.29 25.08
CA THR A 47 -5.41 2.80 26.15
C THR A 47 -5.61 1.87 27.34
N THR A 48 -4.88 0.74 27.40
CA THR A 48 -4.90 -0.16 28.55
C THR A 48 -3.67 0.04 29.42
N GLU A 49 -3.86 -0.06 30.73
CA GLU A 49 -2.79 -0.12 31.72
C GLU A 49 -2.45 -1.58 31.99
N ARG A 50 -1.15 -1.86 32.10
CA ARG A 50 -0.65 -3.18 32.46
C ARG A 50 0.45 -3.02 33.49
N VAL A 51 0.31 -3.74 34.59
CA VAL A 51 1.33 -3.82 35.63
C VAL A 51 2.31 -4.93 35.25
N VAL A 52 3.59 -4.60 35.33
CA VAL A 52 4.71 -5.46 34.97
C VAL A 52 5.62 -5.58 36.18
N ASP A 53 5.88 -6.81 36.58
CA ASP A 53 6.67 -7.11 37.77
C ASP A 53 8.12 -7.39 37.35
N VAL A 54 9.05 -6.61 37.89
CA VAL A 54 10.49 -6.77 37.64
C VAL A 54 11.20 -7.05 38.96
N THR A 55 11.86 -8.21 39.07
CA THR A 55 12.49 -8.65 40.32
C THR A 55 14.01 -8.48 40.28
N PHE A 56 14.55 -7.74 41.25
CA PHE A 56 15.98 -7.44 41.38
C PHE A 56 16.58 -8.06 42.65
N LYS A 57 17.86 -8.46 42.59
CA LYS A 57 18.70 -8.80 43.76
C LYS A 57 19.71 -7.70 44.00
N ALA A 58 19.92 -7.32 45.25
CA ALA A 58 21.09 -6.52 45.60
C ALA A 58 22.38 -7.35 45.52
N ARG A 59 23.45 -6.76 44.99
CA ARG A 59 24.79 -7.37 45.00
C ARG A 59 25.42 -7.20 46.39
N GLN A 60 26.06 -8.24 46.93
CA GLN A 60 26.62 -8.22 48.28
C GLN A 60 27.70 -7.13 48.45
N GLY A 61 27.62 -6.34 49.54
CA GLY A 61 28.70 -5.46 50.00
C GLY A 61 28.68 -4.00 49.54
N LEU A 62 27.55 -3.47 49.03
CA LEU A 62 27.42 -2.03 48.73
C LEU A 62 26.31 -1.36 49.57
N PRO A 63 26.55 -0.13 50.08
CA PRO A 63 25.50 0.67 50.71
C PRO A 63 24.47 1.04 49.64
N THR A 64 23.22 0.75 49.95
CA THR A 64 22.12 0.77 49.00
C THR A 64 21.17 1.89 49.41
N GLY A 65 20.75 2.64 48.41
CA GLY A 65 19.96 3.84 48.56
C GLY A 65 20.02 4.60 47.24
N GLY A 66 18.98 4.43 46.44
CA GLY A 66 18.78 5.09 45.16
C GLY A 66 17.32 4.96 44.72
N GLU A 67 16.81 5.98 44.04
CA GLU A 67 15.46 5.98 43.48
C GLU A 67 15.53 5.32 42.10
N VAL A 68 14.84 4.17 41.94
CA VAL A 68 14.73 3.52 40.62
C VAL A 68 13.59 4.18 39.85
N ARG A 69 13.90 4.71 38.68
CA ARG A 69 12.92 5.26 37.74
C ARG A 69 12.84 4.40 36.51
N ALA A 70 11.62 4.21 36.00
CA ALA A 70 11.35 3.51 34.76
C ALA A 70 10.76 4.50 33.76
N PHE A 71 11.22 4.44 32.52
CA PHE A 71 10.71 5.29 31.44
C PHE A 71 10.73 4.50 30.13
N CYS A 72 9.73 4.78 29.30
CA CYS A 72 9.74 4.30 27.92
C CYS A 72 10.68 5.17 27.08
N LYS A 73 11.48 4.55 26.22
CA LYS A 73 12.33 5.27 25.26
C LYS A 73 11.49 6.26 24.46
N GLU A 74 11.89 7.53 24.52
CA GLU A 74 11.18 8.61 23.85
C GLU A 74 11.15 8.37 22.34
N THR A 75 9.94 8.26 21.82
CA THR A 75 9.63 8.03 20.41
C THR A 75 8.51 8.97 20.02
N TYR A 76 8.49 9.41 18.75
CA TYR A 76 7.36 10.17 18.22
C TYR A 76 6.60 9.34 17.18
N PRO A 77 5.28 9.16 17.33
CA PRO A 77 4.47 9.46 18.53
C PRO A 77 4.85 8.61 19.75
N GLN A 78 4.49 9.06 20.97
CA GLN A 78 4.82 8.37 22.22
C GLN A 78 4.10 7.01 22.29
N ILE A 79 4.89 5.92 22.30
CA ILE A 79 4.37 4.54 22.25
C ILE A 79 3.83 4.09 23.61
N CYS A 80 4.56 4.33 24.69
CA CYS A 80 4.11 4.04 26.05
C CYS A 80 4.48 5.12 27.05
N GLU A 81 3.73 5.14 28.15
CA GLU A 81 3.93 5.99 29.31
C GLU A 81 4.03 5.12 30.56
N VAL A 82 5.00 5.40 31.42
CA VAL A 82 5.10 4.76 32.73
C VAL A 82 4.30 5.61 33.71
N MET A 83 3.23 5.02 34.27
CA MET A 83 2.28 5.73 35.12
C MET A 83 2.73 5.76 36.58
N GLU A 84 3.22 4.61 37.07
CA GLU A 84 3.60 4.45 38.46
C GLU A 84 4.66 3.36 38.59
N VAL A 85 5.59 3.55 39.53
CA VAL A 85 6.56 2.54 39.94
C VAL A 85 6.39 2.35 41.44
N THR A 86 5.90 1.19 41.85
CA THR A 86 5.74 0.82 43.27
C THR A 86 6.66 -0.34 43.61
N SER A 87 7.09 -0.42 44.86
CA SER A 87 7.93 -1.52 45.37
C SER A 87 7.20 -2.27 46.47
N ASP A 88 7.24 -3.59 46.43
CA ASP A 88 6.77 -4.42 47.53
C ASP A 88 7.73 -4.31 48.72
N GLY A 89 7.31 -3.57 49.75
CA GLY A 89 8.00 -3.45 51.05
C GLY A 89 8.89 -2.21 51.24
N ILE A 90 9.40 -2.05 52.47
CA ILE A 90 10.42 -1.05 52.81
C ILE A 90 11.78 -1.61 52.35
N LEU A 91 12.48 -0.88 51.49
CA LEU A 91 13.89 -1.12 51.15
C LEU A 91 14.76 -0.90 52.40
N ASP A 92 14.81 -1.90 53.29
CA ASP A 92 15.68 -1.89 54.46
C ASP A 92 16.92 -2.72 54.18
N LEU A 93 17.97 -2.02 53.73
CA LEU A 93 19.10 -2.64 53.10
C LEU A 93 20.25 -2.82 54.09
N ASN A 94 20.09 -3.81 54.95
CA ASN A 94 21.15 -4.22 55.88
C ASN A 94 22.01 -5.34 55.28
N GLU A 95 23.33 -5.24 55.44
CA GLU A 95 24.41 -6.01 54.77
C GLU A 95 24.30 -7.55 54.85
N ASN A 96 23.40 -8.09 55.67
CA ASN A 96 23.34 -9.51 56.02
C ASN A 96 22.17 -10.30 55.39
N SER A 97 21.33 -9.66 54.57
CA SER A 97 20.16 -10.32 53.96
C SER A 97 20.27 -10.44 52.45
N ASN A 98 20.03 -11.64 51.91
CA ASN A 98 19.75 -11.83 50.49
C ASN A 98 18.38 -11.21 50.19
N PHE A 99 18.34 -9.90 49.95
CA PHE A 99 17.09 -9.21 49.65
C PHE A 99 16.80 -9.31 48.14
N SER A 100 15.64 -9.86 47.81
CA SER A 100 15.00 -9.75 46.50
C SER A 100 13.83 -8.79 46.64
N SER A 101 13.79 -7.74 45.81
CA SER A 101 12.67 -6.81 45.75
C SER A 101 12.02 -6.87 44.39
N THR A 102 10.69 -6.83 44.37
CA THR A 102 9.90 -6.76 43.15
C THR A 102 9.41 -5.32 42.97
N LEU A 103 9.75 -4.74 41.83
CA LEU A 103 9.22 -3.46 41.36
C LEU A 103 8.00 -3.74 40.48
N HIS A 104 6.86 -3.18 40.86
CA HIS A 104 5.65 -3.16 40.06
C HIS A 104 5.65 -1.89 39.22
N ILE A 105 5.82 -2.05 37.91
CA ILE A 105 5.86 -0.96 36.95
C ILE A 105 4.52 -0.95 36.21
N SER A 106 3.72 0.10 36.43
CA SER A 106 2.48 0.31 35.69
C SER A 106 2.77 1.04 34.39
N ILE A 107 2.55 0.36 33.26
CA ILE A 107 2.79 0.89 31.91
C ILE A 107 1.46 1.04 31.19
N ARG A 108 1.25 2.19 30.55
CA ARG A 108 0.11 2.44 29.67
C ARG A 108 0.58 2.51 28.21
N GLY A 109 -0.12 1.79 27.33
CA GLY A 109 0.11 1.88 25.89
C GLY A 109 -0.61 3.09 25.29
N GLU A 110 0.12 4.09 24.82
CA GLU A 110 -0.43 5.33 24.25
C GLU A 110 -0.58 5.25 22.73
N PHE A 111 0.41 4.64 22.05
CA PHE A 111 0.41 4.52 20.60
C PHE A 111 0.95 3.17 20.14
N LEU A 112 0.45 2.67 19.01
CA LEU A 112 0.92 1.45 18.34
C LEU A 112 2.44 1.52 18.07
N GLY A 113 3.19 0.53 18.53
CA GLY A 113 4.60 0.44 18.17
C GLY A 113 5.41 -0.50 19.04
N ILE A 114 6.72 -0.48 18.80
CA ILE A 114 7.72 -1.20 19.57
C ILE A 114 8.64 -0.16 20.19
N THR A 115 8.80 -0.20 21.51
CA THR A 115 9.72 0.67 22.23
C THR A 115 10.47 -0.13 23.30
N GLU A 116 11.46 0.48 23.92
CA GLU A 116 12.27 -0.12 24.98
C GLU A 116 11.88 0.50 26.32
N LEU A 117 11.73 -0.34 27.35
CA LEU A 117 11.62 0.10 28.73
C LEU A 117 13.04 0.26 29.29
N LEU A 118 13.37 1.48 29.70
CA LEU A 118 14.66 1.85 30.26
C LEU A 118 14.50 2.06 31.76
N LEU A 119 15.50 1.60 32.51
CA LEU A 119 15.56 1.73 33.95
C LEU A 119 16.79 2.56 34.31
N GLU A 120 16.58 3.62 35.09
CA GLU A 120 17.62 4.47 35.64
C GLU A 120 17.65 4.34 37.17
N CYS A 121 18.85 4.35 37.75
CA CYS A 121 19.04 4.47 39.19
C CYS A 121 19.83 5.75 39.47
N ASP A 122 19.24 6.69 40.22
CA ASP A 122 19.86 7.99 40.53
C ASP A 122 20.41 8.75 39.29
N GLY A 123 19.78 8.56 38.13
CA GLY A 123 20.15 9.21 36.86
C GLY A 123 21.17 8.47 36.00
N GLU A 124 21.65 7.31 36.43
CA GLU A 124 22.53 6.44 35.62
C GLU A 124 21.74 5.24 35.06
N PRO A 125 21.89 4.91 33.76
CA PRO A 125 21.17 3.80 33.14
C PRO A 125 21.70 2.46 33.66
N LEU A 126 20.78 1.55 34.03
CA LEU A 126 21.16 0.18 34.38
C LEU A 126 21.49 -0.62 33.12
N GLU A 127 22.65 -1.30 33.11
CA GLU A 127 23.03 -2.27 32.07
C GLU A 127 22.20 -3.56 32.21
N LEU A 128 20.94 -3.50 31.78
CA LEU A 128 19.98 -4.60 31.82
C LEU A 128 19.66 -5.10 30.40
N PRO A 129 19.12 -6.33 30.23
CA PRO A 129 18.63 -6.79 28.94
C PRO A 129 17.58 -5.82 28.37
N GLU A 130 17.60 -5.59 27.05
CA GLU A 130 16.64 -4.72 26.37
C GLU A 130 15.20 -5.22 26.57
N TYR A 131 14.42 -4.49 27.36
CA TYR A 131 13.01 -4.81 27.62
C TYR A 131 12.13 -4.22 26.52
N THR A 132 11.76 -5.03 25.53
CA THR A 132 10.93 -4.56 24.42
C THR A 132 9.44 -4.52 24.82
N VAL A 133 8.87 -3.33 24.86
CA VAL A 133 7.43 -3.10 25.04
C VAL A 133 6.74 -3.11 23.67
N ARG A 134 5.74 -3.96 23.51
CA ARG A 134 4.97 -4.11 22.27
C ARG A 134 3.55 -3.62 22.50
N VAL A 135 3.21 -2.47 21.92
CA VAL A 135 1.87 -1.89 22.01
C VAL A 135 1.08 -2.19 20.73
N THR A 136 -0.05 -2.85 20.89
CA THR A 136 -0.97 -3.24 19.81
C THR A 136 -2.23 -2.38 19.81
N ARG A 137 -3.13 -2.64 18.85
CA ARG A 137 -4.39 -1.90 18.68
C ARG A 137 -5.31 -2.06 19.91
N SER A 138 -6.21 -1.10 20.09
CA SER A 138 -7.26 -1.18 21.12
C SER A 138 -8.34 -2.20 20.69
N GLU A 139 -9.08 -2.78 21.64
CA GLU A 139 -10.12 -3.80 21.33
C GLU A 139 -11.16 -3.28 20.33
N HIS A 140 -11.55 -2.02 20.50
CA HIS A 140 -12.50 -1.36 19.61
C HIS A 140 -11.93 -1.19 18.19
N GLU A 141 -10.64 -0.88 18.06
CA GLU A 141 -9.99 -0.74 16.75
C GLU A 141 -9.87 -2.08 16.03
N ASP A 142 -9.55 -3.15 16.76
CA ASP A 142 -9.51 -4.51 16.24
C ASP A 142 -10.89 -4.98 15.79
N TYR A 143 -11.92 -4.71 16.59
CA TYR A 143 -13.30 -5.03 16.24
C TYR A 143 -13.76 -4.29 14.97
N MET A 144 -13.49 -2.98 14.89
CA MET A 144 -13.78 -2.18 13.69
C MET A 144 -13.00 -2.67 12.46
N MET A 145 -11.73 -3.05 12.62
CA MET A 145 -10.90 -3.60 11.56
C MET A 145 -11.41 -4.97 11.08
N GLY A 146 -11.92 -5.81 11.99
CA GLY A 146 -12.58 -7.07 11.65
C GLY A 146 -13.83 -6.86 10.78
N ILE A 147 -14.68 -5.88 11.14
CA ILE A 147 -15.84 -5.49 10.33
C ILE A 147 -15.39 -5.00 8.96
N PHE A 148 -14.42 -4.08 8.92
CA PHE A 148 -13.89 -3.52 7.68
C PHE A 148 -13.37 -4.63 6.74
N ASN A 149 -12.52 -5.53 7.24
CA ASN A 149 -11.93 -6.61 6.45
C ASN A 149 -12.99 -7.56 5.89
N THR A 150 -14.00 -7.91 6.69
CA THR A 150 -15.10 -8.79 6.27
C THR A 150 -15.92 -8.16 5.15
N LEU A 151 -16.33 -6.89 5.32
CA LEU A 151 -17.11 -6.17 4.32
C LEU A 151 -16.30 -5.91 3.05
N ALA A 152 -15.03 -5.50 3.19
CA ALA A 152 -14.14 -5.24 2.07
C ALA A 152 -13.84 -6.52 1.28
N GLY A 153 -13.61 -7.65 1.96
CA GLY A 153 -13.43 -8.96 1.34
C GLY A 153 -14.65 -9.37 0.50
N ALA A 154 -15.85 -9.26 1.07
CA ALA A 154 -17.09 -9.54 0.33
C ALA A 154 -17.25 -8.64 -0.90
N PHE A 155 -16.94 -7.34 -0.76
CA PHE A 155 -16.99 -6.39 -1.85
C PHE A 155 -15.96 -6.70 -2.96
N ILE A 156 -14.73 -7.07 -2.60
CA ILE A 156 -13.68 -7.45 -3.55
C ILE A 156 -14.10 -8.70 -4.33
N ILE A 157 -14.66 -9.72 -3.66
CA ILE A 157 -15.19 -10.91 -4.33
C ILE A 157 -16.29 -10.53 -5.33
N PHE A 158 -17.22 -9.68 -4.90
CA PHE A 158 -18.32 -9.22 -5.74
C PHE A 158 -17.82 -8.43 -6.97
N ILE A 159 -16.89 -7.49 -6.79
CA ILE A 159 -16.32 -6.70 -7.89
C ILE A 159 -15.53 -7.59 -8.86
N ASN A 160 -14.75 -8.56 -8.37
CA ASN A 160 -14.04 -9.49 -9.24
C ASN A 160 -14.99 -10.41 -10.01
N PHE A 161 -16.10 -10.82 -9.41
CA PHE A 161 -17.17 -11.51 -10.14
C PHE A 161 -17.74 -10.63 -11.27
N LEU A 162 -18.08 -9.37 -10.96
CA LEU A 162 -18.57 -8.42 -11.96
C LEU A 162 -17.55 -8.18 -13.09
N LEU A 163 -16.27 -8.08 -12.75
CA LEU A 163 -15.17 -8.00 -13.72
C LEU A 163 -15.15 -9.22 -14.64
N GLY A 164 -15.34 -10.42 -14.09
CA GLY A 164 -15.47 -11.66 -14.85
C GLY A 164 -16.62 -11.65 -15.85
N THR A 165 -17.76 -11.03 -15.51
CA THR A 165 -18.90 -10.92 -16.44
C THR A 165 -18.58 -10.06 -17.66
N GLN A 166 -17.55 -9.20 -17.60
CA GLN A 166 -17.10 -8.38 -18.73
C GLN A 166 -16.10 -9.09 -19.63
N LEU A 167 -15.61 -10.26 -19.24
CA LEU A 167 -14.62 -11.05 -19.96
C LEU A 167 -15.29 -12.11 -20.84
N GLU A 168 -15.33 -11.86 -22.15
CA GLU A 168 -15.74 -12.85 -23.15
C GLU A 168 -14.51 -13.64 -23.63
N VAL A 169 -14.59 -14.98 -23.61
CA VAL A 169 -13.46 -15.88 -23.91
C VAL A 169 -12.90 -15.64 -25.32
N GLU A 170 -13.77 -15.38 -26.29
CA GLU A 170 -13.39 -15.06 -27.66
C GLU A 170 -12.55 -13.77 -27.75
N ARG A 171 -12.83 -12.78 -26.88
CA ARG A 171 -12.09 -11.51 -26.83
C ARG A 171 -10.70 -11.72 -26.23
N ILE A 172 -10.60 -12.49 -25.15
CA ILE A 172 -9.31 -12.87 -24.55
C ILE A 172 -8.45 -13.58 -25.60
N LYS A 173 -9.01 -14.58 -26.30
CA LYS A 173 -8.29 -15.31 -27.36
C LYS A 173 -7.75 -14.38 -28.45
N ARG A 174 -8.53 -13.37 -28.86
CA ARG A 174 -8.10 -12.38 -29.85
C ARG A 174 -6.95 -11.50 -29.35
N ILE A 175 -7.03 -11.04 -28.11
CA ILE A 175 -6.00 -10.19 -27.49
C ILE A 175 -4.70 -10.98 -27.29
N VAL A 176 -4.80 -12.24 -26.85
CA VAL A 176 -3.64 -13.13 -26.68
C VAL A 176 -3.01 -13.50 -28.03
N LYS A 177 -3.79 -13.56 -29.12
CA LYS A 177 -3.27 -13.82 -30.48
C LYS A 177 -2.40 -12.68 -31.02
N PHE A 178 -2.57 -11.45 -30.55
CA PHE A 178 -1.74 -10.29 -30.90
C PHE A 178 -1.18 -9.63 -29.63
N PRO A 179 -0.22 -10.29 -28.96
CA PRO A 179 0.07 -10.05 -27.54
C PRO A 179 0.94 -8.84 -27.27
N VAL A 180 1.26 -7.98 -28.25
CA VAL A 180 2.27 -6.91 -28.05
C VAL A 180 1.88 -5.99 -26.87
N GLY A 181 0.60 -5.60 -26.76
CA GLY A 181 0.11 -4.80 -25.63
C GLY A 181 0.20 -5.53 -24.29
N PRO A 182 -0.48 -6.70 -24.11
CA PRO A 182 -0.41 -7.48 -22.88
C PRO A 182 1.01 -7.87 -22.46
N LEU A 183 1.85 -8.30 -23.40
CA LEU A 183 3.23 -8.69 -23.13
C LEU A 183 4.06 -7.49 -22.65
N THR A 184 3.88 -6.31 -23.26
CA THR A 184 4.52 -5.08 -22.80
C THR A 184 4.16 -4.78 -21.35
N SER A 185 2.88 -4.86 -21.00
CA SER A 185 2.41 -4.64 -19.64
C SER A 185 2.96 -5.67 -18.66
N ILE A 186 2.94 -6.97 -19.01
CA ILE A 186 3.51 -8.05 -18.17
C ILE A 186 5.01 -7.83 -17.92
N CYS A 187 5.78 -7.47 -18.95
CA CYS A 187 7.21 -7.17 -18.80
C CYS A 187 7.42 -6.00 -17.85
N VAL A 188 6.70 -4.89 -18.00
CA VAL A 188 6.84 -3.75 -17.08
C VAL A 188 6.40 -4.14 -15.65
N GLN A 189 5.29 -4.86 -15.51
CA GLN A 189 4.70 -5.24 -14.23
C GLN A 189 5.59 -6.17 -13.41
N PHE A 190 6.17 -7.19 -14.03
CA PHE A 190 6.90 -8.24 -13.29
C PHE A 190 8.42 -8.20 -13.48
N LEU A 191 8.96 -7.26 -14.26
CA LEU A 191 10.39 -7.02 -14.35
C LEU A 191 10.76 -5.62 -13.85
N VAL A 192 10.14 -4.58 -14.41
CA VAL A 192 10.54 -3.21 -14.11
C VAL A 192 10.03 -2.75 -12.76
N MET A 193 8.76 -3.02 -12.41
CA MET A 193 8.21 -2.62 -11.11
C MET A 193 8.94 -3.25 -9.93
N PRO A 194 9.21 -4.57 -9.89
CA PRO A 194 9.90 -5.18 -8.76
C PRO A 194 11.32 -4.61 -8.58
N LEU A 195 12.07 -4.45 -9.68
CA LEU A 195 13.41 -3.85 -9.65
C LEU A 195 13.37 -2.41 -9.14
N PHE A 196 12.41 -1.62 -9.61
CA PHE A 196 12.24 -0.23 -9.18
C PHE A 196 11.80 -0.15 -7.71
N GLY A 197 10.83 -0.96 -7.28
CA GLY A 197 10.36 -1.03 -5.90
C GLY A 197 11.47 -1.48 -4.93
N PHE A 198 12.31 -2.43 -5.35
CA PHE A 198 13.50 -2.83 -4.58
C PHE A 198 14.49 -1.68 -4.44
N ALA A 199 14.77 -0.97 -5.53
CA ALA A 199 15.67 0.18 -5.51
C ALA A 199 15.13 1.30 -4.61
N LEU A 200 13.84 1.64 -4.70
CA LEU A 200 13.21 2.61 -3.81
C LEU A 200 13.31 2.18 -2.34
N ALA A 201 13.04 0.90 -2.06
CA ALA A 201 13.09 0.36 -0.72
C ALA A 201 14.50 0.47 -0.11
N LYS A 202 15.56 0.13 -0.86
CA LYS A 202 16.93 0.16 -0.36
C LYS A 202 17.58 1.54 -0.35
N LEU A 203 17.19 2.44 -1.26
CA LEU A 203 17.83 3.75 -1.39
C LEU A 203 17.20 4.84 -0.53
N ILE A 204 15.89 4.74 -0.25
CA ILE A 204 15.13 5.83 0.38
C ILE A 204 14.69 5.47 1.81
N ILE A 205 14.33 4.21 2.04
CA ILE A 205 13.85 3.77 3.36
C ILE A 205 15.05 3.33 4.21
N PRO A 206 15.22 3.85 5.44
CA PRO A 206 16.29 3.43 6.34
C PRO A 206 16.33 1.92 6.60
N ASP A 207 17.54 1.35 6.69
CA ASP A 207 17.75 -0.11 6.79
C ASP A 207 17.16 -0.75 8.06
N ASN A 208 16.97 0.03 9.12
CA ASN A 208 16.28 -0.43 10.33
C ASN A 208 14.76 -0.65 10.13
N HIS A 209 14.18 -0.21 9.01
CA HIS A 209 12.74 -0.36 8.71
C HIS A 209 12.47 -1.45 7.65
N LYS A 210 13.04 -2.65 7.83
CA LYS A 210 12.89 -3.79 6.89
C LYS A 210 11.44 -4.16 6.58
N ALA A 211 10.53 -4.12 7.57
CA ALA A 211 9.12 -4.45 7.37
C ALA A 211 8.42 -3.46 6.40
N LEU A 212 8.78 -2.17 6.49
CA LEU A 212 8.29 -1.14 5.57
C LEU A 212 8.89 -1.30 4.16
N GLN A 213 10.18 -1.64 4.09
CA GLN A 213 10.85 -1.98 2.82
C GLN A 213 10.16 -3.16 2.12
N LEU A 214 9.84 -4.22 2.86
CA LEU A 214 9.13 -5.38 2.32
C LEU A 214 7.71 -5.03 1.86
N SER A 215 6.99 -4.18 2.60
CA SER A 215 5.65 -3.70 2.21
C SER A 215 5.67 -2.93 0.87
N LEU A 216 6.66 -2.06 0.67
CA LEU A 216 6.85 -1.37 -0.62
C LEU A 216 7.19 -2.37 -1.74
N PHE A 217 8.09 -3.31 -1.47
CA PHE A 217 8.52 -4.30 -2.46
C PHE A 217 7.39 -5.26 -2.85
N ALA A 218 6.59 -5.72 -1.88
CA ALA A 218 5.41 -6.54 -2.12
C ALA A 218 4.36 -5.81 -2.95
N ALA A 219 4.14 -4.51 -2.71
CA ALA A 219 3.30 -3.68 -3.56
C ALA A 219 3.83 -3.67 -5.00
N ALA A 220 5.12 -3.41 -5.19
CA ALA A 220 5.76 -3.38 -6.50
C ALA A 220 5.71 -4.72 -7.27
N CYS A 221 5.64 -5.85 -6.57
CA CYS A 221 5.50 -7.18 -7.16
C CYS A 221 4.04 -7.56 -7.46
N SER A 222 3.07 -6.79 -6.95
CA SER A 222 1.65 -7.11 -7.09
C SER A 222 1.20 -6.95 -8.55
N PRO A 223 0.23 -7.75 -9.02
CA PRO A 223 -0.38 -7.58 -10.35
C PRO A 223 -1.19 -6.27 -10.44
N GLY A 224 -1.68 -5.93 -11.63
CA GLY A 224 -2.64 -4.83 -11.82
C GLY A 224 -3.88 -5.01 -10.94
N GLY A 225 -4.43 -3.89 -10.45
CA GLY A 225 -5.57 -3.87 -9.53
C GLY A 225 -6.88 -3.50 -10.24
N GLY A 226 -8.01 -4.06 -9.79
CA GLY A 226 -9.31 -3.84 -10.44
C GLY A 226 -9.78 -2.38 -10.52
N LYS A 227 -9.21 -1.48 -9.71
CA LYS A 227 -9.42 -0.02 -9.83
C LYS A 227 -8.92 0.54 -11.17
N SER A 228 -7.96 -0.12 -11.85
CA SER A 228 -7.42 0.29 -13.15
C SER A 228 -8.52 0.37 -14.21
N SER A 229 -9.45 -0.60 -14.21
CA SER A 229 -10.53 -0.70 -15.19
C SER A 229 -11.45 0.53 -15.13
N PHE A 230 -11.70 1.06 -13.93
CA PHE A 230 -12.47 2.29 -13.75
C PHE A 230 -11.76 3.50 -14.37
N TRP A 231 -10.47 3.67 -14.09
CA TRP A 231 -9.67 4.75 -14.66
C TRP A 231 -9.54 4.62 -16.18
N THR A 232 -9.42 3.39 -16.71
CA THR A 232 -9.40 3.13 -18.14
C THR A 232 -10.68 3.63 -18.82
N ILE A 233 -11.86 3.46 -18.20
CA ILE A 233 -13.12 3.99 -18.72
C ILE A 233 -13.12 5.54 -18.73
N ILE A 234 -12.66 6.17 -17.65
CA ILE A 234 -12.63 7.64 -17.53
C ILE A 234 -11.74 8.29 -18.58
N PHE A 235 -10.60 7.66 -18.89
CA PHE A 235 -9.62 8.17 -19.85
C PHE A 235 -9.84 7.67 -21.28
N ASP A 236 -11.03 7.12 -21.61
CA ASP A 236 -11.38 6.60 -22.93
C ASP A 236 -10.37 5.57 -23.47
N GLY A 237 -9.79 4.77 -22.57
CA GLY A 237 -8.88 3.68 -22.90
C GLY A 237 -9.61 2.44 -23.42
N ASN A 238 -8.83 1.40 -23.74
CA ASN A 238 -9.36 0.11 -24.12
C ASN A 238 -9.68 -0.74 -22.86
N LEU A 239 -10.96 -0.80 -22.48
CA LEU A 239 -11.42 -1.57 -21.32
C LEU A 239 -11.15 -3.07 -21.47
N ASP A 240 -11.48 -3.66 -22.62
CA ASP A 240 -11.26 -5.09 -22.88
C ASP A 240 -9.80 -5.48 -22.68
N LEU A 241 -8.88 -4.61 -23.10
CA LEU A 241 -7.44 -4.79 -22.88
C LEU A 241 -7.08 -4.69 -21.38
N SER A 242 -7.63 -3.71 -20.65
CA SER A 242 -7.41 -3.55 -19.19
C SER A 242 -7.76 -4.83 -18.45
N VAL A 243 -9.01 -5.29 -18.61
CA VAL A 243 -9.53 -6.44 -17.88
C VAL A 243 -8.77 -7.73 -18.25
N THR A 244 -8.43 -7.89 -19.53
CA THR A 244 -7.61 -9.04 -19.99
C THR A 244 -6.22 -9.00 -19.36
N MET A 245 -5.59 -7.82 -19.26
CA MET A 245 -4.29 -7.66 -18.60
C MET A 245 -4.39 -7.93 -17.10
N THR A 246 -5.38 -7.38 -16.39
CA THR A 246 -5.60 -7.63 -14.96
C THR A 246 -5.69 -9.13 -14.67
N PHE A 247 -6.53 -9.85 -15.44
CA PHE A 247 -6.72 -11.29 -15.27
C PHE A 247 -5.44 -12.06 -15.56
N THR A 248 -4.80 -11.80 -16.71
CA THR A 248 -3.58 -12.51 -17.12
C THR A 248 -2.44 -12.26 -16.14
N GLN A 249 -2.28 -11.03 -15.65
CA GLN A 249 -1.29 -10.70 -14.63
C GLN A 249 -1.58 -11.37 -13.30
N THR A 250 -2.85 -11.46 -12.88
CA THR A 250 -3.21 -12.15 -11.64
C THR A 250 -2.87 -13.64 -11.71
N VAL A 251 -3.08 -14.28 -12.87
CA VAL A 251 -2.66 -15.68 -13.10
C VAL A 251 -1.13 -15.80 -13.04
N ILE A 252 -0.40 -14.91 -13.73
CA ILE A 252 1.07 -14.91 -13.75
C ILE A 252 1.67 -14.62 -12.36
N ALA A 253 1.00 -13.80 -11.55
CA ALA A 253 1.43 -13.43 -10.21
C ALA A 253 1.57 -14.63 -9.28
N ILE A 254 0.81 -15.72 -9.49
CA ILE A 254 0.93 -16.97 -8.71
C ILE A 254 2.37 -17.50 -8.76
N GLY A 255 3.05 -17.39 -9.90
CA GLY A 255 4.46 -17.78 -10.02
C GLY A 255 5.42 -16.63 -9.75
N MET A 256 5.13 -15.44 -10.30
CA MET A 256 6.08 -14.32 -10.28
C MET A 256 6.22 -13.68 -8.89
N MET A 257 5.15 -13.57 -8.10
CA MET A 257 5.26 -12.98 -6.76
C MET A 257 6.12 -13.86 -5.83
N PRO A 258 5.89 -15.19 -5.70
CA PRO A 258 6.79 -16.05 -4.94
C PRO A 258 8.24 -16.03 -5.46
N LEU A 259 8.44 -15.97 -6.77
CA LEU A 259 9.76 -15.86 -7.38
C LEU A 259 10.52 -14.63 -6.85
N TRP A 260 9.91 -13.45 -6.93
CA TRP A 260 10.53 -12.21 -6.46
C TRP A 260 10.69 -12.15 -4.94
N LEU A 261 9.64 -12.55 -4.22
CA LEU A 261 9.54 -12.36 -2.78
C LEU A 261 10.27 -13.42 -1.97
N LYS A 262 10.30 -14.69 -2.40
CA LYS A 262 11.02 -15.74 -1.67
C LYS A 262 12.39 -16.03 -2.24
N PHE A 263 12.53 -16.06 -3.57
CA PHE A 263 13.73 -16.63 -4.21
C PHE A 263 14.74 -15.59 -4.70
N LEU A 264 14.28 -14.40 -5.12
CA LEU A 264 15.16 -13.37 -5.69
C LEU A 264 15.54 -12.29 -4.67
N LEU A 265 14.73 -11.23 -4.58
CA LEU A 265 15.11 -9.99 -3.88
C LEU A 265 14.46 -9.85 -2.51
N GLY A 266 13.37 -10.58 -2.23
CA GLY A 266 12.74 -10.52 -0.91
C GLY A 266 13.64 -10.96 0.27
N PRO A 267 14.57 -11.94 0.13
CA PRO A 267 15.50 -12.31 1.20
C PRO A 267 16.33 -11.15 1.78
N TYR A 268 16.57 -10.08 1.01
CA TYR A 268 17.27 -8.87 1.49
C TYR A 268 16.49 -8.07 2.53
N PHE A 269 15.20 -8.37 2.72
CA PHE A 269 14.33 -7.74 3.70
C PHE A 269 14.03 -8.66 4.88
N PHE A 270 14.51 -9.91 4.88
CA PHE A 270 14.20 -10.86 5.93
C PHE A 270 14.97 -10.55 7.21
N THR A 271 14.30 -10.82 8.33
CA THR A 271 14.85 -10.89 9.67
C THR A 271 14.74 -12.34 10.14
N GLU A 272 15.43 -12.72 11.22
CA GLU A 272 15.46 -14.11 11.71
C GLU A 272 14.07 -14.70 12.01
N ARG A 273 13.09 -13.84 12.30
CA ARG A 273 11.70 -14.23 12.61
C ARG A 273 10.74 -14.15 11.43
N LEU A 274 11.20 -13.78 10.23
CA LEU A 274 10.32 -13.53 9.08
C LEU A 274 10.33 -14.69 8.08
N GLN A 275 9.15 -15.27 7.88
CA GLN A 275 8.90 -16.24 6.81
C GLN A 275 7.75 -15.76 5.94
N ILE A 276 7.96 -15.71 4.62
CA ILE A 276 6.88 -15.38 3.69
C ILE A 276 5.97 -16.61 3.54
N PRO A 277 4.68 -16.50 3.88
CA PRO A 277 3.74 -17.59 3.70
C PRO A 277 3.29 -17.67 2.23
N ILE A 278 4.04 -18.42 1.41
CA ILE A 278 3.70 -18.64 0.00
C ILE A 278 2.30 -19.22 -0.14
N GLU A 279 1.91 -20.14 0.74
CA GLU A 279 0.61 -20.80 0.68
C GLU A 279 -0.54 -19.78 0.77
N HIS A 280 -0.48 -18.88 1.76
CA HIS A 280 -1.45 -17.81 1.92
C HIS A 280 -1.44 -16.84 0.73
N LEU A 281 -0.28 -16.51 0.17
CA LEU A 281 -0.15 -15.68 -1.02
C LEU A 281 -0.81 -16.33 -2.24
N CYS A 282 -0.53 -17.61 -2.50
CA CYS A 282 -1.12 -18.36 -3.61
C CYS A 282 -2.64 -18.52 -3.44
N LEU A 283 -3.12 -18.78 -2.22
CA LEU A 283 -4.55 -18.85 -1.90
C LEU A 283 -5.24 -17.51 -2.15
N ALA A 284 -4.61 -16.39 -1.79
CA ALA A 284 -5.13 -15.06 -2.05
C ALA A 284 -5.30 -14.76 -3.53
N LEU A 285 -4.27 -15.07 -4.32
CA LEU A 285 -4.27 -14.91 -5.77
C LEU A 285 -5.33 -15.81 -6.42
N GLY A 286 -5.43 -17.07 -5.97
CA GLY A 286 -6.50 -17.98 -6.37
C GLY A 286 -7.90 -17.45 -6.02
N GLY A 287 -8.04 -16.83 -4.85
CA GLY A 287 -9.28 -16.18 -4.40
C GLY A 287 -9.72 -15.00 -5.25
N LEU A 288 -8.82 -14.37 -6.01
CA LEU A 288 -9.16 -13.34 -6.99
C LEU A 288 -9.56 -13.95 -8.34
N ILE A 289 -8.90 -15.03 -8.76
CA ILE A 289 -9.18 -15.73 -10.03
C ILE A 289 -10.52 -16.45 -9.98
N GLY A 290 -10.88 -17.04 -8.84
CA GLY A 290 -12.12 -17.81 -8.67
C GLY A 290 -13.37 -17.01 -9.05
N PRO A 291 -13.67 -15.87 -8.40
CA PRO A 291 -14.82 -15.04 -8.71
C PRO A 291 -14.83 -14.55 -10.16
N VAL A 292 -13.68 -14.15 -10.71
CA VAL A 292 -13.56 -13.74 -12.12
C VAL A 292 -13.96 -14.88 -13.06
N THR A 293 -13.46 -16.09 -12.80
CA THR A 293 -13.76 -17.28 -13.62
C THR A 293 -15.24 -17.64 -13.53
N ILE A 294 -15.85 -17.55 -12.34
CA ILE A 294 -17.29 -17.77 -12.15
C ILE A 294 -18.09 -16.71 -12.94
N GLY A 295 -17.68 -15.45 -12.91
CA GLY A 295 -18.29 -14.38 -13.72
C GLY A 295 -18.20 -14.64 -15.22
N MET A 296 -17.05 -15.11 -15.70
CA MET A 296 -16.83 -15.49 -17.11
C MET A 296 -17.73 -16.64 -17.54
N ILE A 297 -17.91 -17.65 -16.68
CA ILE A 297 -18.79 -18.79 -16.94
C ILE A 297 -20.25 -18.31 -16.96
N ALA A 298 -20.66 -17.48 -15.99
CA ALA A 298 -22.02 -16.96 -15.91
C ALA A 298 -22.43 -16.21 -17.19
N ILE A 299 -21.52 -15.40 -17.76
CA ILE A 299 -21.82 -14.67 -19.01
C ILE A 299 -21.87 -15.58 -20.24
N SER A 300 -21.14 -16.69 -20.25
CA SER A 300 -21.21 -17.65 -21.35
C SER A 300 -22.60 -18.27 -21.52
N PHE A 301 -23.40 -18.33 -20.45
CA PHE A 301 -24.76 -18.89 -20.47
C PHE A 301 -25.85 -17.85 -20.76
N ASN A 302 -25.70 -16.58 -20.37
CA ASN A 302 -26.75 -15.56 -20.55
C ASN A 302 -26.19 -14.15 -20.82
N LYS A 303 -26.07 -13.79 -22.11
CA LYS A 303 -25.54 -12.50 -22.56
C LYS A 303 -26.40 -11.28 -22.16
N HIS A 304 -27.72 -11.45 -22.00
CA HIS A 304 -28.62 -10.36 -21.59
C HIS A 304 -28.44 -9.93 -20.13
N LEU A 305 -27.83 -10.77 -19.30
CA LEU A 305 -27.52 -10.44 -17.91
C LEU A 305 -26.49 -9.30 -17.81
N VAL A 306 -25.52 -9.23 -18.72
CA VAL A 306 -24.46 -8.20 -18.73
C VAL A 306 -24.98 -6.81 -19.07
N GLU A 307 -25.94 -6.70 -19.99
CA GLU A 307 -26.50 -5.41 -20.37
C GLU A 307 -27.22 -4.73 -19.20
N ARG A 308 -27.94 -5.51 -18.38
CA ARG A 308 -28.60 -5.02 -17.16
C ARG A 308 -27.61 -4.73 -16.03
N LEU A 309 -26.59 -5.57 -15.87
CA LEU A 309 -25.57 -5.40 -14.83
C LEU A 309 -24.67 -4.19 -15.09
N ASN A 310 -24.34 -3.87 -16.34
CA ASN A 310 -23.37 -2.81 -16.67
C ASN A 310 -23.71 -1.43 -16.09
N PHE A 311 -24.99 -1.07 -16.00
CA PHE A 311 -25.42 0.18 -15.36
C PHE A 311 -25.21 0.14 -13.83
N VAL A 312 -25.56 -0.98 -13.20
CA VAL A 312 -25.44 -1.20 -11.76
C VAL A 312 -23.98 -1.32 -11.33
N ILE A 313 -23.14 -1.97 -12.14
CA ILE A 313 -21.70 -2.17 -11.90
C ILE A 313 -21.01 -0.82 -11.66
N LYS A 314 -21.25 0.17 -12.52
CA LYS A 314 -20.60 1.48 -12.41
C LYS A 314 -20.97 2.18 -11.10
N ALA A 315 -22.26 2.20 -10.76
CA ALA A 315 -22.75 2.85 -9.54
C ALA A 315 -22.22 2.15 -8.28
N ILE A 316 -22.33 0.82 -8.19
CA ILE A 316 -21.86 0.06 -7.02
C ILE A 316 -20.35 0.17 -6.87
N THR A 317 -19.58 0.07 -7.96
CA THR A 317 -18.12 0.18 -7.92
C THR A 317 -17.70 1.55 -7.38
N TRP A 318 -18.34 2.63 -7.83
CA TRP A 318 -17.98 3.98 -7.41
C TRP A 318 -18.39 4.25 -5.95
N CYS A 319 -19.64 3.98 -5.59
CA CYS A 319 -20.12 4.15 -4.22
C CYS A 319 -19.33 3.29 -3.24
N GLY A 320 -19.06 2.03 -3.59
CA GLY A 320 -18.26 1.13 -2.78
C GLY A 320 -16.81 1.61 -2.64
N THR A 321 -16.17 2.06 -3.71
CA THR A 321 -14.79 2.59 -3.64
C THR A 321 -14.70 3.80 -2.70
N VAL A 322 -15.64 4.75 -2.80
CA VAL A 322 -15.67 5.92 -1.91
C VAL A 322 -15.91 5.50 -0.46
N PHE A 323 -16.89 4.62 -0.22
CA PHE A 323 -17.22 4.10 1.11
C PHE A 323 -16.03 3.38 1.76
N PHE A 324 -15.42 2.40 1.08
CA PHE A 324 -14.30 1.64 1.62
C PHE A 324 -13.04 2.49 1.79
N THR A 325 -12.82 3.51 0.94
CA THR A 325 -11.72 4.44 1.14
C THR A 325 -11.93 5.28 2.41
N ALA A 326 -13.12 5.82 2.62
CA ALA A 326 -13.44 6.58 3.83
C ALA A 326 -13.35 5.72 5.09
N PHE A 327 -13.88 4.49 5.03
CA PHE A 327 -13.82 3.56 6.16
C PHE A 327 -12.38 3.10 6.45
N ALA A 328 -11.56 2.87 5.42
CA ALA A 328 -10.13 2.57 5.59
C ALA A 328 -9.37 3.71 6.27
N ILE A 329 -9.66 4.97 5.91
CA ILE A 329 -9.08 6.16 6.55
C ILE A 329 -9.47 6.22 8.04
N TYR A 330 -10.74 5.95 8.36
CA TYR A 330 -11.23 5.94 9.72
C TYR A 330 -10.54 4.87 10.59
N VAL A 331 -10.51 3.61 10.11
CA VAL A 331 -9.94 2.49 10.89
C VAL A 331 -8.42 2.58 11.02
N ASN A 332 -7.74 3.20 10.05
CA ASN A 332 -6.28 3.32 10.02
C ASN A 332 -5.81 4.75 10.27
N TRP A 333 -6.54 5.51 11.09
CA TRP A 333 -6.20 6.90 11.41
C TRP A 333 -4.78 7.04 12.00
N TYR A 334 -4.35 6.06 12.80
CA TYR A 334 -3.00 6.01 13.36
C TYR A 334 -1.90 6.09 12.29
N ALA A 335 -2.14 5.55 11.08
CA ALA A 335 -1.13 5.46 10.03
C ALA A 335 -0.66 6.84 9.55
N PHE A 336 -1.52 7.87 9.64
CA PHE A 336 -1.16 9.24 9.24
C PHE A 336 -0.08 9.84 10.14
N PHE A 337 -0.04 9.48 11.42
CA PHE A 337 1.03 9.91 12.33
C PHE A 337 2.38 9.25 12.03
N LEU A 338 2.36 8.14 11.28
CA LEU A 338 3.56 7.40 10.86
C LEU A 338 4.05 7.81 9.46
N PHE A 339 3.42 8.81 8.82
CA PHE A 339 3.83 9.31 7.50
C PHE A 339 5.08 10.18 7.59
N LYS A 340 6.24 9.50 7.57
CA LYS A 340 7.54 10.16 7.43
C LYS A 340 7.79 10.56 5.96
N PRO A 341 8.68 11.53 5.68
CA PRO A 341 8.93 12.00 4.31
C PRO A 341 9.31 10.88 3.33
N TYR A 342 10.13 9.91 3.76
CA TYR A 342 10.50 8.77 2.93
C TYR A 342 9.31 7.85 2.59
N VAL A 343 8.32 7.72 3.48
CA VAL A 343 7.09 6.95 3.22
C VAL A 343 6.32 7.60 2.08
N VAL A 344 6.09 8.92 2.19
CA VAL A 344 5.33 9.68 1.19
C VAL A 344 6.05 9.70 -0.16
N ILE A 345 7.37 9.90 -0.16
CA ILE A 345 8.19 9.90 -1.38
C ILE A 345 8.09 8.53 -2.07
N CYS A 346 8.33 7.43 -1.36
CA CYS A 346 8.23 6.08 -1.92
C CYS A 346 6.80 5.76 -2.39
N ALA A 347 5.79 6.14 -1.61
CA ALA A 347 4.39 5.91 -1.91
C ALA A 347 3.95 6.63 -3.19
N CYS A 348 4.43 7.84 -3.43
CA CYS A 348 4.19 8.57 -4.68
C CYS A 348 5.03 7.99 -5.82
N ALA A 349 6.32 7.75 -5.58
CA ALA A 349 7.25 7.33 -6.61
C ALA A 349 6.80 6.02 -7.29
N LEU A 350 6.40 5.00 -6.53
CA LEU A 350 6.06 3.69 -7.08
C LEU A 350 4.95 3.73 -8.16
N PRO A 351 3.71 4.18 -7.87
CA PRO A 351 2.65 4.24 -8.88
C PRO A 351 2.92 5.31 -9.94
N TRP A 352 3.50 6.46 -9.57
CA TRP A 352 3.60 7.59 -10.51
C TRP A 352 4.67 7.37 -11.57
N THR A 353 5.85 6.88 -11.19
CA THR A 353 6.83 6.44 -12.20
C THR A 353 6.29 5.23 -12.94
N GLY A 354 5.45 4.41 -12.30
CA GLY A 354 4.83 3.28 -12.95
C GLY A 354 3.95 3.66 -14.13
N TYR A 355 3.10 4.69 -13.98
CA TYR A 355 2.36 5.27 -15.11
C TYR A 355 3.29 5.74 -16.23
N LEU A 356 4.36 6.46 -15.88
CA LEU A 356 5.28 7.06 -16.85
C LEU A 356 6.09 6.02 -17.63
N ILE A 357 6.67 5.05 -16.92
CA ILE A 357 7.48 3.98 -17.51
C ILE A 357 6.60 3.13 -18.41
N ALA A 358 5.43 2.68 -17.93
CA ALA A 358 4.52 1.87 -18.73
C ALA A 358 4.05 2.61 -19.99
N PHE A 359 3.74 3.90 -19.90
CA PHE A 359 3.42 4.72 -21.05
C PHE A 359 4.58 4.83 -22.05
N ALA A 360 5.80 5.05 -21.55
CA ALA A 360 7.00 5.16 -22.38
C ALA A 360 7.32 3.83 -23.09
N VAL A 361 7.24 2.70 -22.38
CA VAL A 361 7.47 1.38 -23.00
C VAL A 361 6.36 1.07 -24.01
N ALA A 362 5.10 1.39 -23.72
CA ALA A 362 4.00 1.22 -24.69
C ALA A 362 4.16 2.12 -25.94
N LEU A 363 4.75 3.31 -25.78
CA LEU A 363 5.13 4.20 -26.87
C LEU A 363 6.22 3.57 -27.75
N LEU A 364 7.28 3.03 -27.13
CA LEU A 364 8.37 2.32 -27.83
C LEU A 364 7.88 1.06 -28.54
N ALA A 365 6.94 0.34 -27.93
CA ALA A 365 6.24 -0.80 -28.51
C ALA A 365 5.20 -0.42 -29.58
N ARG A 366 5.15 0.86 -29.99
CA ARG A 366 4.28 1.41 -31.04
C ARG A 366 2.79 1.08 -30.87
N GLN A 367 2.32 0.96 -29.63
CA GLN A 367 0.90 0.76 -29.34
C GLN A 367 0.08 1.99 -29.77
N ARG A 368 -1.23 1.86 -30.02
CA ARG A 368 -2.06 3.05 -30.32
C ARG A 368 -2.38 3.80 -29.04
N HIS A 369 -2.89 5.03 -29.18
CA HIS A 369 -3.05 5.94 -28.05
C HIS A 369 -3.94 5.37 -26.93
N ARG A 370 -5.06 4.72 -27.28
CA ARG A 370 -5.97 4.10 -26.30
C ARG A 370 -5.28 2.98 -25.54
N GLU A 371 -4.51 2.14 -26.22
CA GLU A 371 -3.78 1.04 -25.59
C GLU A 371 -2.63 1.54 -24.72
N ARG A 372 -1.93 2.62 -25.10
CA ARG A 372 -0.89 3.25 -24.25
C ARG A 372 -1.47 3.76 -22.94
N ILE A 373 -2.63 4.42 -22.98
CA ILE A 373 -3.35 4.88 -21.79
C ILE A 373 -3.71 3.69 -20.90
N THR A 374 -4.32 2.64 -21.48
CA THR A 374 -4.68 1.43 -20.74
C THR A 374 -3.47 0.78 -20.08
N ILE A 375 -2.38 0.57 -20.83
CA ILE A 375 -1.16 -0.07 -20.29
C ILE A 375 -0.58 0.77 -19.14
N ALA A 376 -0.53 2.09 -19.30
CA ALA A 376 -0.05 2.98 -18.25
C ALA A 376 -0.87 2.85 -16.96
N ILE A 377 -2.20 3.00 -17.08
CA ILE A 377 -3.14 2.92 -15.95
C ILE A 377 -3.06 1.55 -15.28
N GLU A 378 -3.04 0.48 -16.07
CA GLU A 378 -2.99 -0.89 -15.59
C GLU A 378 -1.72 -1.17 -14.77
N THR A 379 -0.58 -0.66 -15.20
CA THR A 379 0.68 -0.87 -14.49
C THR A 379 0.79 -0.03 -13.21
N GLY A 380 0.40 1.26 -13.26
CA GLY A 380 0.53 2.12 -12.09
C GLY A 380 -0.55 1.89 -11.02
N VAL A 381 -1.73 1.39 -11.40
CA VAL A 381 -2.75 0.96 -10.43
C VAL A 381 -2.54 -0.52 -10.09
N GLN A 382 -1.77 -0.78 -9.04
CA GLN A 382 -1.47 -2.14 -8.57
C GLN A 382 -2.56 -2.68 -7.62
N ASN A 383 -2.60 -4.01 -7.46
CA ASN A 383 -3.46 -4.68 -6.50
C ASN A 383 -2.83 -4.74 -5.11
N LEU A 384 -2.98 -3.64 -4.38
CA LEU A 384 -2.40 -3.45 -3.05
C LEU A 384 -3.04 -4.32 -1.97
N ALA A 385 -4.20 -4.94 -2.23
CA ALA A 385 -4.82 -5.88 -1.30
C ALA A 385 -4.00 -7.17 -1.14
N ILE A 386 -3.34 -7.63 -2.22
CA ILE A 386 -2.46 -8.81 -2.16
C ILE A 386 -1.21 -8.48 -1.33
N SER A 387 -0.62 -7.30 -1.55
CA SER A 387 0.49 -6.80 -0.73
C SER A 387 0.11 -6.72 0.75
N ALA A 388 -1.05 -6.11 1.06
CA ALA A 388 -1.53 -5.99 2.43
C ALA A 388 -1.71 -7.36 3.09
N LEU A 389 -2.34 -8.33 2.40
CA LEU A 389 -2.54 -9.66 2.94
C LEU A 389 -1.22 -10.40 3.19
N LEU A 390 -0.24 -10.25 2.29
CA LEU A 390 1.10 -10.80 2.52
C LEU A 390 1.72 -10.23 3.79
N ILE A 391 1.61 -8.93 4.02
CA ILE A 391 2.13 -8.30 5.24
C ILE A 391 1.39 -8.77 6.50
N ILE A 392 0.05 -8.88 6.44
CA ILE A 392 -0.80 -9.36 7.54
C ILE A 392 -0.45 -10.79 7.95
N THR A 393 -0.07 -11.62 6.98
CA THR A 393 0.24 -13.04 7.19
C THR A 393 1.72 -13.28 7.47
N ALA A 394 2.62 -12.39 7.04
CA ALA A 394 4.06 -12.53 7.25
C ALA A 394 4.53 -11.98 8.60
N PHE A 395 3.82 -10.99 9.17
CA PHE A 395 4.23 -10.33 10.42
C PHE A 395 3.18 -10.47 11.53
N PRO A 396 3.61 -10.68 12.79
CA PRO A 396 2.75 -10.50 13.95
C PRO A 396 2.42 -9.02 14.17
N GLU A 397 1.49 -8.76 15.08
CA GLU A 397 1.29 -7.41 15.62
C GLU A 397 2.39 -7.09 16.64
N PRO A 398 2.87 -5.83 16.71
CA PRO A 398 2.47 -4.64 15.94
C PRO A 398 3.23 -4.44 14.62
N GLU A 399 4.22 -5.29 14.27
CA GLU A 399 5.06 -5.11 13.07
C GLU A 399 4.25 -5.02 11.78
N ARG A 400 3.19 -5.83 11.65
CA ARG A 400 2.33 -5.80 10.46
C ARG A 400 1.65 -4.44 10.27
N ASP A 401 1.18 -3.81 11.34
CA ASP A 401 0.48 -2.52 11.27
C ASP A 401 1.43 -1.39 10.90
N LEU A 402 2.68 -1.45 11.38
CA LEU A 402 3.74 -0.53 11.01
C LEU A 402 4.15 -0.70 9.54
N ALA A 403 4.21 -1.93 9.05
CA ALA A 403 4.52 -2.23 7.65
C ALA A 403 3.38 -1.80 6.70
N LEU A 404 2.12 -1.98 7.10
CA LEU A 404 0.95 -1.61 6.30
C LEU A 404 0.84 -0.10 6.04
N VAL A 405 1.50 0.75 6.84
CA VAL A 405 1.59 2.20 6.61
C VAL A 405 2.02 2.53 5.18
N MET A 406 3.01 1.80 4.63
CA MET A 406 3.43 1.98 3.25
C MET A 406 2.32 1.65 2.25
N THR A 407 1.67 0.50 2.43
CA THR A 407 0.57 0.07 1.55
C THR A 407 -0.57 1.09 1.59
N PHE A 408 -0.95 1.59 2.77
CA PHE A 408 -1.96 2.62 2.91
C PHE A 408 -1.56 3.95 2.24
N ALA A 409 -0.31 4.37 2.42
CA ALA A 409 0.21 5.57 1.76
C ALA A 409 0.12 5.44 0.23
N ILE A 410 0.53 4.30 -0.34
CA ILE A 410 0.43 4.04 -1.79
C ILE A 410 -1.03 4.10 -2.25
N VAL A 411 -1.96 3.45 -1.55
CA VAL A 411 -3.40 3.47 -1.89
C VAL A 411 -3.92 4.91 -2.00
N LEU A 412 -3.56 5.78 -1.05
CA LEU A 412 -4.05 7.16 -0.98
C LEU A 412 -3.53 8.05 -2.11
N VAL A 413 -2.28 7.84 -2.55
CA VAL A 413 -1.61 8.71 -3.54
C VAL A 413 -1.68 8.18 -4.98
N THR A 414 -1.99 6.89 -5.18
CA THR A 414 -2.10 6.25 -6.51
C THR A 414 -3.03 7.03 -7.44
N ASP A 415 -4.21 7.40 -6.95
CA ASP A 415 -5.27 8.02 -7.76
C ASP A 415 -5.05 9.52 -8.02
N LYS A 416 -4.14 10.18 -7.29
CA LYS A 416 -3.95 11.64 -7.31
C LYS A 416 -3.54 12.20 -8.68
N PRO A 417 -2.52 11.68 -9.40
CA PRO A 417 -2.18 12.19 -10.73
C PRO A 417 -3.34 12.01 -11.72
N LEU A 418 -4.10 10.93 -11.61
CA LEU A 418 -5.24 10.66 -12.48
C LEU A 418 -6.39 11.64 -12.23
N ILE A 419 -6.71 11.93 -10.96
CA ILE A 419 -7.69 12.96 -10.59
C ILE A 419 -7.27 14.34 -11.11
N LEU A 420 -5.98 14.70 -10.96
CA LEU A 420 -5.46 15.99 -11.43
C LEU A 420 -5.54 16.12 -12.97
N LEU A 421 -5.15 15.07 -13.69
CA LEU A 421 -5.23 15.04 -15.17
C LEU A 421 -6.68 15.14 -15.64
N TYR A 422 -7.60 14.42 -15.00
CA TYR A 422 -9.03 14.49 -15.31
C TYR A 422 -9.61 15.88 -15.04
N GLY A 423 -9.30 16.45 -13.87
CA GLY A 423 -9.75 17.79 -13.47
C GLY A 423 -9.22 18.88 -14.39
N PHE A 424 -7.94 18.81 -14.77
CA PHE A 424 -7.35 19.73 -15.74
C PHE A 424 -8.01 19.61 -17.12
N GLY A 425 -8.25 18.38 -17.59
CA GLY A 425 -8.97 18.13 -18.84
C GLY A 425 -10.39 18.68 -18.83
N TRP A 426 -11.11 18.52 -17.71
CA TRP A 426 -12.44 19.09 -17.51
C TRP A 426 -12.42 20.63 -17.51
N LEU A 427 -11.50 21.25 -16.77
CA LEU A 427 -11.28 22.71 -16.79
C LEU A 427 -11.01 23.20 -18.21
N ARG A 428 -10.09 22.55 -18.93
CA ARG A 428 -9.74 22.93 -20.31
C ARG A 428 -10.92 22.82 -21.25
N ARG A 429 -11.76 21.78 -21.17
CA ARG A 429 -12.96 21.66 -22.01
C ARG A 429 -14.01 22.74 -21.68
N LYS A 430 -14.10 23.16 -20.41
CA LYS A 430 -15.05 24.17 -19.96
C LYS A 430 -14.63 25.60 -20.34
N PHE A 431 -13.35 25.92 -20.20
CA PHE A 431 -12.83 27.28 -20.40
C PHE A 431 -12.15 27.50 -21.76
N CYS A 432 -11.58 26.46 -22.36
CA CYS A 432 -10.95 26.52 -23.68
C CYS A 432 -11.77 25.70 -24.68
N ARG A 433 -12.95 26.19 -25.06
CA ARG A 433 -13.61 25.66 -26.28
C ARG A 433 -12.72 26.01 -27.47
N PRO A 434 -12.20 25.04 -28.25
CA PRO A 434 -11.70 25.39 -29.57
C PRO A 434 -12.90 25.89 -30.39
N THR A 435 -12.79 27.09 -30.95
CA THR A 435 -13.67 27.55 -32.02
C THR A 435 -13.51 26.58 -33.18
N VAL A 436 -14.40 25.59 -33.28
CA VAL A 436 -14.40 24.68 -34.42
C VAL A 436 -14.89 25.49 -35.61
N HIS A 437 -13.97 25.99 -36.44
CA HIS A 437 -14.28 26.20 -37.84
C HIS A 437 -14.59 24.83 -38.42
N GLN A 438 -15.87 24.55 -38.66
CA GLN A 438 -16.29 23.43 -39.49
C GLN A 438 -15.69 23.61 -40.89
N SER A 439 -14.50 23.06 -41.13
CA SER A 439 -14.12 22.68 -42.49
C SER A 439 -14.84 21.36 -42.77
N ALA A 440 -15.89 21.47 -43.60
CA ALA A 440 -16.64 20.34 -44.11
C ALA A 440 -15.72 19.43 -44.94
N SER A 441 -15.17 18.38 -44.34
CA SER A 441 -14.63 17.23 -45.07
C SER A 441 -14.47 16.02 -44.14
N GLN A 442 -15.60 15.47 -43.69
CA GLN A 442 -15.68 14.06 -43.31
C GLN A 442 -16.83 13.45 -44.11
N VAL A 443 -16.51 12.97 -45.31
CA VAL A 443 -17.37 12.04 -46.03
C VAL A 443 -17.30 10.71 -45.24
N PRO A 444 -18.42 10.18 -44.75
CA PRO A 444 -18.42 8.86 -44.12
C PRO A 444 -18.12 7.79 -45.19
N ILE A 445 -17.11 6.98 -44.92
CA ILE A 445 -16.80 5.77 -45.69
C ILE A 445 -17.96 4.80 -45.45
N ASN A 446 -18.90 4.75 -46.39
CA ASN A 446 -19.78 3.61 -46.67
C ASN A 446 -20.48 3.85 -48.01
N ALA A 447 -19.73 3.66 -49.10
CA ALA A 447 -20.31 3.41 -50.42
C ALA A 447 -19.36 2.47 -51.17
N VAL A 448 -19.69 1.18 -51.16
CA VAL A 448 -19.14 0.23 -52.14
C VAL A 448 -19.92 0.47 -53.42
N MET A 449 -19.22 0.91 -54.47
CA MET A 449 -19.75 1.01 -55.82
C MET A 449 -20.05 -0.41 -56.33
N ILE A 450 -21.33 -0.74 -56.52
CA ILE A 450 -21.74 -1.82 -57.42
C ILE A 450 -22.27 -1.12 -58.67
N ALA A 451 -21.66 -1.44 -59.82
CA ALA A 451 -22.03 -0.91 -61.12
C ALA A 451 -23.49 -1.28 -61.47
N ASP A 452 -24.19 -0.29 -62.02
CA ASP A 452 -25.43 -0.38 -62.82
C ASP A 452 -26.69 -1.01 -62.16
N GLY A 453 -27.47 -0.18 -61.45
CA GLY A 453 -28.87 -0.47 -61.08
C GLY A 453 -29.51 0.60 -60.17
N PRO A 454 -30.85 0.80 -60.18
CA PRO A 454 -31.50 1.86 -59.41
C PRO A 454 -31.47 1.58 -57.88
N MET A 455 -31.16 2.63 -57.12
CA MET A 455 -30.99 2.64 -55.65
C MET A 455 -32.22 2.08 -54.90
N LYS A 456 -31.98 1.14 -53.98
CA LYS A 456 -32.90 0.79 -52.89
C LYS A 456 -32.21 1.08 -51.56
N PHE A 457 -32.86 1.84 -50.68
CA PHE A 457 -32.45 2.06 -49.31
C PHE A 457 -33.11 1.00 -48.40
N ILE A 458 -32.32 0.39 -47.51
CA ILE A 458 -32.81 -0.37 -46.36
C ILE A 458 -32.65 0.54 -45.15
N ASP A 459 -33.76 0.87 -44.49
CA ASP A 459 -33.83 1.74 -43.33
C ASP A 459 -34.35 0.90 -42.14
N ASP A 460 -33.50 0.62 -41.16
CA ASP A 460 -33.88 -0.03 -39.90
C ASP A 460 -34.26 1.06 -38.88
N GLY A 461 -35.54 1.42 -38.91
CA GLY A 461 -36.32 1.81 -37.73
C GLY A 461 -35.94 3.10 -37.00
N ALA A 462 -36.44 4.24 -37.47
CA ALA A 462 -36.94 5.31 -36.60
C ALA A 462 -37.87 6.28 -37.36
N SER A 463 -38.96 6.68 -36.69
CA SER A 463 -40.10 7.48 -37.14
C SER A 463 -39.80 8.76 -37.94
N VAL A 464 -40.47 8.90 -39.08
CA VAL A 464 -40.51 10.09 -39.95
C VAL A 464 -41.36 11.21 -39.32
N LYS A 465 -40.77 12.39 -39.12
CA LYS A 465 -41.49 13.68 -39.08
C LYS A 465 -41.07 14.50 -40.30
N THR A 466 -42.00 14.69 -41.21
CA THR A 466 -41.86 15.45 -42.45
C THR A 466 -41.72 16.94 -42.14
N ILE A 467 -40.64 17.59 -42.59
CA ILE A 467 -40.58 19.05 -42.72
C ILE A 467 -40.54 19.37 -44.22
N ALA A 468 -41.50 20.20 -44.63
CA ALA A 468 -41.84 20.53 -46.00
C ALA A 468 -40.81 21.43 -46.71
N ASP A 469 -40.74 21.18 -48.02
CA ASP A 469 -40.31 22.01 -49.15
C ASP A 469 -39.64 23.38 -48.91
N ARG A 470 -38.42 23.51 -49.43
CA ARG A 470 -37.92 24.76 -50.04
C ARG A 470 -37.22 24.44 -51.38
N PRO A 471 -37.44 25.25 -52.44
CA PRO A 471 -36.85 25.00 -53.76
C PRO A 471 -35.38 25.46 -53.82
N PRO A 472 -34.58 24.98 -54.80
CA PRO A 472 -33.14 25.21 -54.84
C PRO A 472 -32.81 26.58 -55.45
N THR A 473 -32.02 27.38 -54.74
CA THR A 473 -31.31 28.53 -55.32
C THR A 473 -29.89 28.12 -55.70
N GLU A 474 -29.55 28.37 -56.96
CA GLU A 474 -28.25 28.20 -57.61
C GLU A 474 -27.07 28.72 -56.77
N VAL A 475 -25.99 27.94 -56.72
CA VAL A 475 -24.66 28.45 -56.34
C VAL A 475 -23.71 28.20 -57.51
N LYS A 476 -23.28 29.32 -58.12
CA LYS A 476 -22.28 29.41 -59.20
C LYS A 476 -20.93 28.86 -58.76
N SER A 477 -20.30 28.10 -59.65
CA SER A 477 -18.90 27.71 -59.59
C SER A 477 -17.97 28.91 -59.75
N ARG A 478 -16.90 28.96 -58.94
CA ARG A 478 -15.65 29.62 -59.29
C ARG A 478 -14.48 28.70 -58.94
N VAL A 479 -13.56 28.68 -59.90
CA VAL A 479 -12.35 27.86 -60.10
C VAL A 479 -11.41 27.88 -58.91
#